data_AF-A0A8T3WRD2-F1
#
_entry.id   AF-A0A8T3WRD2-F1
#
_cell.length_a   1.000
_cell.length_b   1.000
_cell.length_c   1.000
_cell.angle_alpha   90.00
_cell.angle_beta   90.00
_cell.angle_gamma   90.00
#
_symmetry.space_group_name_H-M   'P 1'
#
loop_
_entity.id
_entity.type
_entity.pdbx_description
1 polymer ?
#
loop_
_entity_poly.entity_id
_entity_poly.type
_entity_poly.pdbx_seq_one_letter_code
_entity_poly.pdbx_strand_id
1 'polypeptide(L)'
;MLEKAKLTEEEFTTIFSLLFSKISVVSDVAIESKMEEAKQIMDKIDTDDTPFIALALAVENDGIWSDDTHFEQQTRIKVWKTVVLLNLLKEM
;
A
#
# COMPACT_ATOMS: atom_id res chain seq x y z
N MET A 1 3.87 0.58 17.61
CA MET A 1 2.53 0.52 17.00
C MET A 1 1.43 0.53 18.06
N LEU A 2 1.46 -0.37 19.06
CA LEU A 2 0.53 -0.41 20.20
C LEU A 2 0.40 0.94 20.95
N GLU A 3 1.53 1.55 21.30
CA GLU A 3 1.55 2.85 22.01
C GLU A 3 0.86 3.98 21.21
N LYS A 4 1.03 3.99 19.88
CA LYS A 4 0.40 4.96 18.99
C LYS A 4 -1.10 4.70 18.83
N ALA A 5 -1.50 3.43 18.82
CA ALA A 5 -2.89 3.01 18.69
C ALA A 5 -3.72 3.29 19.95
N LYS A 6 -3.07 3.43 21.12
CA LYS A 6 -3.74 3.56 22.43
C LYS A 6 -4.72 2.42 22.72
N LEU A 7 -4.36 1.22 22.27
CA LEU A 7 -5.12 -0.01 22.46
C LEU A 7 -4.35 -0.95 23.39
N THR A 8 -5.09 -1.82 24.08
CA THR A 8 -4.51 -3.01 24.71
C THR A 8 -3.97 -3.96 23.63
N GLU A 9 -3.08 -4.86 24.03
CA GLU A 9 -2.53 -5.89 23.13
C GLU A 9 -3.61 -6.82 22.56
N GLU A 10 -4.62 -7.15 23.37
CA GLU A 10 -5.76 -7.98 22.97
C GLU A 10 -6.67 -7.29 21.95
N GLU A 11 -7.02 -6.02 22.20
CA GLU A 11 -7.81 -5.22 21.25
C GLU A 11 -7.06 -5.05 19.93
N PHE A 12 -5.76 -4.75 20.00
CA PHE A 12 -4.93 -4.62 18.81
C PHE A 12 -4.91 -5.93 18.01
N THR A 13 -4.63 -7.05 18.67
CA THR A 13 -4.57 -8.37 18.02
C THR A 13 -5.90 -8.70 17.33
N THR A 14 -7.03 -8.45 18.00
CA THR A 14 -8.37 -8.71 17.46
C THR A 14 -8.63 -7.90 16.19
N ILE A 15 -8.35 -6.60 16.24
CA ILE A 15 -8.54 -5.70 15.08
C ILE A 15 -7.59 -6.09 13.94
N PHE A 16 -6.33 -6.39 14.27
CA PHE A 16 -5.34 -6.79 13.27
C PHE A 16 -5.74 -8.10 12.59
N SER A 17 -6.15 -9.13 13.34
CA SER A 17 -6.65 -10.38 12.77
C SER A 17 -7.85 -10.17 11.85
N LEU A 18 -8.78 -9.28 12.22
CA LEU A 18 -9.93 -8.94 11.37
C LEU A 18 -9.48 -8.26 10.06
N LEU A 19 -8.57 -7.28 10.14
CA LEU A 19 -8.04 -6.59 8.96
C LEU A 19 -7.32 -7.58 8.02
N PHE A 20 -6.43 -8.40 8.58
CA PHE A 20 -5.67 -9.41 7.83
C PHE A 20 -6.57 -10.49 7.22
N SER A 21 -7.76 -10.75 7.78
CA SER A 21 -8.75 -11.63 7.16
C SER A 21 -9.38 -11.06 5.87
N LYS A 22 -9.19 -9.76 5.61
CA LYS A 22 -9.77 -9.04 4.46
C LYS A 22 -8.73 -8.57 3.45
N ILE A 23 -7.44 -8.78 3.72
CA ILE A 23 -6.35 -8.39 2.81
C ILE A 23 -5.47 -9.59 2.49
N SER A 24 -4.86 -9.57 1.31
CA SER A 24 -3.84 -10.53 0.94
C SER A 24 -2.47 -9.98 1.30
N VAL A 25 -1.72 -10.74 2.11
CA VAL A 25 -0.33 -10.41 2.43
C VAL A 25 0.58 -11.08 1.41
N VAL A 26 1.44 -10.29 0.77
CA VAL A 26 2.38 -10.76 -0.24
C VAL A 26 3.78 -10.77 0.36
N SER A 27 4.54 -11.85 0.12
CA SER A 27 5.92 -11.94 0.58
C SER A 27 6.85 -11.06 -0.26
N ASP A 28 7.96 -10.66 0.35
CA ASP A 28 9.07 -9.97 -0.30
C ASP A 28 9.63 -10.72 -1.51
N VAL A 29 9.72 -12.06 -1.43
CA VAL A 29 10.16 -12.92 -2.54
C VAL A 29 9.30 -12.72 -3.79
N ALA A 30 7.99 -12.45 -3.64
CA ALA A 30 7.09 -12.28 -4.78
C ALA A 30 7.35 -10.97 -5.56
N ILE A 31 7.98 -9.96 -4.92
CA ILE A 31 8.21 -8.65 -5.54
C ILE A 31 9.66 -8.47 -6.02
N GLU A 32 10.58 -9.37 -5.66
CA GLU A 32 12.02 -9.27 -5.95
C GLU A 32 12.31 -9.01 -7.44
N SER A 33 11.61 -9.71 -8.33
CA SER A 33 11.74 -9.55 -9.79
C SER A 33 11.37 -8.17 -10.32
N LYS A 34 10.62 -7.37 -9.53
CA LYS A 34 10.17 -6.02 -9.86
C LYS A 34 10.89 -4.92 -9.11
N MET A 35 11.76 -5.26 -8.15
CA MET A 35 12.45 -4.27 -7.32
C MET A 35 13.31 -3.30 -8.14
N GLU A 36 14.03 -3.78 -9.16
CA GLU A 36 14.90 -2.90 -9.95
C GLU A 36 14.09 -1.91 -10.81
N GLU A 37 12.99 -2.35 -11.40
CA GLU A 37 12.05 -1.46 -12.12
C GLU A 37 11.44 -0.44 -11.15
N ALA A 38 11.05 -0.87 -9.96
CA ALA A 38 10.49 0.00 -8.93
C ALA A 38 11.47 1.07 -8.45
N LYS A 39 12.75 0.73 -8.23
CA LYS A 39 13.79 1.69 -7.84
C LYS A 39 13.95 2.81 -8.85
N GLN A 40 13.93 2.47 -10.14
CA GLN A 40 14.05 3.46 -11.22
C GLN A 40 12.91 4.49 -11.20
N ILE A 41 11.74 4.10 -10.70
CA ILE A 41 10.55 4.93 -10.57
C ILE A 41 10.59 5.75 -9.28
N MET A 42 10.88 5.10 -8.14
CA MET A 42 10.57 5.66 -6.82
C MET A 42 11.80 6.14 -6.03
N ASP A 43 13.00 5.59 -6.24
CA ASP A 43 14.17 5.94 -5.41
C ASP A 43 14.60 7.42 -5.53
N LYS A 44 14.18 8.11 -6.59
CA LYS A 44 14.41 9.57 -6.76
C LYS A 44 13.40 10.43 -6.00
N ILE A 45 12.32 9.84 -5.53
CA ILE A 45 11.22 10.49 -4.81
C ILE A 45 11.32 10.09 -3.33
N ASP A 46 11.20 8.79 -3.06
CA ASP A 46 11.31 8.21 -1.72
C ASP A 46 11.73 6.73 -1.83
N THR A 47 12.92 6.39 -1.32
CA THR A 47 13.45 5.02 -1.38
C THR A 47 12.66 4.03 -0.51
N ASP A 48 12.02 4.50 0.56
CA ASP A 48 11.26 3.65 1.49
C ASP A 48 9.93 3.19 0.87
N ASP A 49 9.44 3.92 -0.15
CA ASP A 49 8.20 3.61 -0.87
C ASP A 49 8.38 2.64 -2.06
N THR A 50 9.63 2.34 -2.44
CA THR A 50 9.96 1.45 -3.56
C THR A 50 9.29 0.06 -3.49
N PRO A 51 9.23 -0.62 -2.33
CA PRO A 51 8.56 -1.92 -2.24
C PRO A 51 7.08 -1.90 -2.63
N PHE A 52 6.37 -0.79 -2.41
CA PHE A 52 4.96 -0.67 -2.79
C PHE A 52 4.78 -0.56 -4.31
N ILE A 53 5.69 0.14 -5.00
CA ILE A 53 5.73 0.16 -6.46
C ILE A 53 6.07 -1.23 -7.01
N ALA A 54 7.04 -1.91 -6.41
CA ALA A 54 7.39 -3.28 -6.81
C ALA A 54 6.21 -4.24 -6.66
N LEU A 55 5.46 -4.13 -5.56
CA LEU A 55 4.23 -4.92 -5.36
C LEU A 55 3.17 -4.63 -6.43
N ALA A 56 2.92 -3.35 -6.73
CA ALA A 56 1.97 -2.95 -7.75
C ALA A 56 2.37 -3.37 -9.18
N LEU A 57 3.65 -3.61 -9.43
CA LEU A 57 4.16 -4.16 -10.69
C LEU A 57 4.10 -5.69 -10.74
N ALA A 58 4.12 -6.36 -9.58
CA ALA A 58 4.19 -7.81 -9.48
C ALA A 58 2.83 -8.51 -9.47
N VAL A 59 1.79 -7.83 -8.99
CA VAL A 59 0.44 -8.39 -8.80
C VAL A 59 -0.57 -7.60 -9.62
N GLU A 60 -1.60 -8.26 -10.15
CA GLU A 60 -2.72 -7.57 -10.81
C GLU A 60 -3.47 -6.67 -9.82
N ASN A 61 -3.63 -5.39 -10.15
CA ASN A 61 -4.27 -4.39 -9.29
C ASN A 61 -4.75 -3.17 -10.09
N ASP A 62 -5.65 -2.39 -9.48
CA ASP A 62 -6.15 -1.12 -10.04
C ASP A 62 -5.29 0.11 -9.68
N GLY A 63 -4.25 -0.07 -8.87
CA GLY A 63 -3.38 0.98 -8.38
C GLY A 63 -3.07 0.90 -6.88
N ILE A 64 -2.28 1.86 -6.41
CA ILE A 64 -1.95 2.03 -4.99
C ILE A 64 -2.99 2.92 -4.33
N TRP A 65 -3.53 2.48 -3.20
CA TRP A 65 -4.32 3.35 -2.32
C TRP A 65 -3.39 3.96 -1.26
N SER A 66 -3.15 5.26 -1.38
CA SER A 66 -2.39 6.03 -0.37
C SER A 66 -2.72 7.51 -0.48
N ASP A 67 -2.83 8.18 0.67
CA ASP A 67 -2.94 9.64 0.71
C ASP A 67 -1.56 10.33 0.70
N ASP A 68 -0.46 9.57 0.72
CA ASP A 68 0.88 10.11 0.57
C ASP A 68 1.08 10.75 -0.81
N THR A 69 1.64 11.95 -0.82
CA THR A 69 1.92 12.75 -2.02
C THR A 69 3.16 12.29 -2.78
N HIS A 70 4.06 11.51 -2.17
CA HIS A 70 5.22 10.97 -2.87
C HIS A 70 4.80 10.09 -4.06
N PHE A 71 3.80 9.22 -3.88
CA PHE A 71 3.30 8.37 -4.96
C PHE A 71 2.68 9.15 -6.13
N GLU A 72 2.23 10.39 -5.93
CA GLU A 72 1.68 11.22 -7.02
C GLU A 72 2.75 11.81 -7.93
N GLN A 73 4.03 11.74 -7.54
CA GLN A 73 5.15 12.24 -8.35
C GLN A 73 5.58 11.26 -9.44
N GLN A 74 5.18 9.99 -9.35
CA GLN A 74 5.35 8.99 -10.42
C GLN A 74 4.07 8.83 -11.24
N THR A 75 4.20 8.43 -12.51
CA THR A 75 3.06 8.28 -13.43
C THR A 75 2.83 6.84 -13.91
N ARG A 76 3.62 5.89 -13.40
CA ARG A 76 3.62 4.48 -13.85
C ARG A 76 2.44 3.70 -13.27
N ILE A 77 2.12 3.96 -12.00
CA ILE A 77 1.09 3.28 -11.22
C ILE A 77 0.01 4.30 -10.86
N LYS A 78 -1.26 3.94 -11.03
CA LYS A 78 -2.38 4.78 -10.62
C LYS A 78 -2.40 4.91 -9.09
N VAL A 79 -2.64 6.12 -8.59
CA VAL A 79 -2.80 6.37 -7.15
C VAL A 79 -4.24 6.75 -6.86
N TRP A 80 -4.81 6.09 -5.87
CA TRP A 80 -6.14 6.35 -5.35
C TRP A 80 -6.03 7.05 -4.00
N LYS A 81 -6.61 8.25 -3.89
CA LYS A 81 -6.79 8.93 -2.59
C LYS A 81 -8.01 8.36 -1.87
N THR A 82 -7.98 8.37 -0.54
CA THR A 82 -9.08 7.86 0.28
C THR A 82 -10.40 8.55 -0.05
N VAL A 83 -10.38 9.87 -0.25
CA VAL A 83 -11.58 10.64 -0.62
C VAL A 83 -12.20 10.18 -1.95
N VAL A 84 -11.37 9.77 -2.91
CA VAL A 84 -11.85 9.30 -4.22
C VAL A 84 -12.52 7.94 -4.07
N LEU A 85 -11.89 7.00 -3.34
CA LEU A 85 -12.47 5.68 -3.07
C LEU A 85 -13.79 5.78 -2.30
N LEU A 86 -13.86 6.66 -1.30
CA LEU A 86 -15.10 6.87 -0.54
C LEU A 86 -16.25 7.41 -1.40
N ASN A 87 -15.95 8.24 -2.40
CA ASN A 87 -16.97 8.73 -3.32
C ASN A 87 -17.45 7.60 -4.25
N LEU A 88 -16.53 6.81 -4.80
CA LEU A 88 -16.88 5.65 -5.63
C LEU A 88 -17.77 4.66 -4.89
N LEU A 89 -17.45 4.36 -3.63
CA LEU A 89 -18.24 3.43 -2.81
C LEU A 89 -19.65 3.93 -2.48
N LYS A 90 -19.87 5.25 -2.45
CA LYS A 90 -21.21 5.83 -2.25
C LYS A 90 -22.08 5.80 -3.51
N GLU A 91 -21.45 5.67 -4.67
CA GLU A 91 -22.12 5.59 -5.97
C GLU A 91 -22.48 4.15 -6.36
N MET A 92 -22.01 3.15 -5.59
CA MET A 92 -22.34 1.73 -5.71
C MET A 92 -23.62 1.38 -4.93
#